data_AF-A0A3B5Y795-F1
#
_entry.id   AF-A0A3B5Y795-F1
#
_cell.length_a   1.000
_cell.length_b   1.000
_cell.length_c   1.000
_cell.angle_alpha   90.00
_cell.angle_beta   90.00
_cell.angle_gamma   90.00
#
_symmetry.space_group_name_H-M   'P 1'
#
loop_
_entity.id
_entity.type
_entity.pdbx_description
1 polymer ?
#
loop_
_entity_poly.entity_id
_entity_poly.type
_entity_poly.pdbx_seq_one_letter_code
_entity_poly.pdbx_strand_id
1 'polypeptide(L)'
;MALSLMPPSSIALLTPRGRVRAGSAARLPPPVFRVHAASSSRRRSGGRRRLTVVAATEEEGPAAAAGRMNLNEYMVAVDRPLGLRFALAVDGRVFVHSLKRGGNAEKSRIIMVGDTLKKAGTVHNEGLVSIKDLGDTEMVLKQKSGPCNLVLERPVAPYPIHQLHQNEDYHILFNRGRVSLPTWNSAMLSSKLNKSSPRNGKSGFAVFSPRLLSSQGWALLSSEKDGLNRKSTNLANWMSEIVGFYSDEDDMDAEWAHGSFPLEEYIKALDRAKGELYYNHSLGMQYSKITEKIYVGSCIQTQKDVKMLSETGITSVLNFQSESERINWGINSEAINDSCRQNNILMINYPIREVDSMDLRKKLPFSVGLLLRLIRKNYRIYVTCTTGYDRSPACVIAYLHWVQDTPLHIAHKFITGLHSCRPDRAAIVWATWDLIALVENGRHDGTPTHSVCFVWNNGREGEDVELVGDFTSNWKDKLKCNHKGGSRYEAEVRLRHGKYYYKFIVGGNWRHSSSLPSETDEHGNVNNVIRVGDIARIRPAPSQLQIKDPSVVKVIERALTEDERFSLAFAARLMAFAICPIRLAPKQ
;
A
#
# COMPACT_ATOMS: atom_id res chain seq x y z
N MET A 1 32.35 -44.55 -37.84
CA MET A 1 33.40 -43.54 -37.68
C MET A 1 32.78 -42.36 -36.94
N ALA A 2 32.63 -42.26 -35.62
CA ALA A 2 33.40 -42.69 -34.46
C ALA A 2 34.82 -42.11 -34.38
N LEU A 3 35.09 -41.48 -33.21
CA LEU A 3 36.35 -41.02 -32.60
C LEU A 3 36.80 -39.58 -32.93
N SER A 4 37.26 -38.73 -31.98
CA SER A 4 37.31 -38.79 -30.51
C SER A 4 37.91 -37.47 -29.95
N LEU A 5 37.54 -37.10 -28.71
CA LEU A 5 38.39 -36.61 -27.58
C LEU A 5 39.22 -35.32 -27.78
N MET A 6 39.49 -34.41 -26.82
CA MET A 6 39.42 -34.33 -25.35
C MET A 6 39.63 -32.83 -24.95
N PRO A 7 39.44 -32.44 -23.67
CA PRO A 7 39.34 -31.05 -23.19
C PRO A 7 40.68 -30.47 -22.68
N PRO A 8 40.76 -29.15 -22.38
CA PRO A 8 41.74 -28.63 -21.43
C PRO A 8 41.02 -28.14 -20.15
N SER A 9 41.28 -28.74 -18.99
CA SER A 9 42.38 -28.41 -18.05
C SER A 9 41.87 -27.58 -16.87
N SER A 10 41.46 -28.30 -15.81
CA SER A 10 41.35 -27.75 -14.47
C SER A 10 42.75 -27.50 -13.91
N ILE A 11 43.10 -26.23 -13.71
CA ILE A 11 44.31 -25.85 -12.97
C ILE A 11 43.96 -25.74 -11.49
N ALA A 12 44.61 -26.61 -10.71
CA ALA A 12 44.72 -26.54 -9.27
C ALA A 12 45.84 -25.55 -8.89
N LEU A 13 45.59 -24.70 -7.88
CA LEU A 13 46.61 -23.97 -7.10
C LEU A 13 46.04 -23.88 -5.68
N LEU A 14 46.50 -24.76 -4.78
CA LEU A 14 47.62 -24.56 -3.85
C LEU A 14 47.20 -23.82 -2.57
N THR A 15 46.81 -24.61 -1.58
CA THR A 15 46.82 -24.25 -0.15
C THR A 15 48.26 -24.30 0.39
N PRO A 16 48.72 -23.32 1.18
CA PRO A 16 49.86 -23.54 2.07
C PRO A 16 49.36 -24.08 3.42
N ARG A 17 49.82 -25.29 3.75
CA ARG A 17 49.82 -25.82 5.12
C ARG A 17 50.92 -25.10 5.92
N GLY A 18 50.53 -24.39 6.97
CA GLY A 18 51.40 -24.05 8.09
C GLY A 18 50.77 -24.61 9.38
N ARG A 19 51.35 -25.68 9.93
CA ARG A 19 50.98 -26.28 11.22
C ARG A 19 51.70 -25.50 12.33
N VAL A 20 50.97 -24.93 13.29
CA VAL A 20 51.45 -24.75 14.67
C VAL A 20 50.33 -25.12 15.65
N ARG A 21 50.76 -25.72 16.76
CA ARG A 21 50.04 -26.55 17.74
C ARG A 21 48.91 -25.88 18.53
N ALA A 22 48.07 -26.77 19.05
CA ALA A 22 46.91 -26.59 19.91
C ALA A 22 47.19 -25.91 21.26
N GLY A 23 46.22 -25.13 21.72
CA GLY A 23 46.02 -24.71 23.10
C GLY A 23 44.51 -24.63 23.38
N SER A 24 44.05 -25.42 24.35
CA SER A 24 42.67 -25.54 24.80
C SER A 24 42.24 -24.32 25.62
N ALA A 25 41.05 -23.76 25.37
CA ALA A 25 40.34 -22.93 26.34
C ALA A 25 38.81 -22.96 26.11
N ALA A 26 38.09 -23.00 27.22
CA ALA A 26 36.68 -23.33 27.37
C ALA A 26 35.68 -22.32 26.76
N ARG A 27 34.51 -22.83 26.37
CA ARG A 27 33.31 -22.05 25.99
C ARG A 27 32.64 -21.47 27.25
N LEU A 28 32.46 -20.15 27.27
CA LEU A 28 31.52 -19.45 28.16
C LEU A 28 30.25 -19.06 27.37
N PRO A 29 29.05 -19.12 27.98
CA PRO A 29 27.79 -18.71 27.34
C PRO A 29 27.55 -17.18 27.46
N PRO A 30 26.67 -16.60 26.62
CA PRO A 30 26.45 -15.15 26.58
C PRO A 30 25.59 -14.65 27.75
N PRO A 31 25.69 -13.35 28.12
CA PRO A 31 25.12 -12.83 29.35
C PRO A 31 23.63 -12.51 29.24
N VAL A 32 22.91 -12.84 30.31
CA VAL A 32 21.51 -12.49 30.58
C VAL A 32 21.45 -11.06 31.11
N PHE A 33 20.80 -10.14 30.39
CA PHE A 33 20.48 -8.81 30.91
C PHE A 33 19.24 -8.87 31.82
N ARG A 34 19.47 -8.71 33.12
CA ARG A 34 18.43 -8.48 34.15
C ARG A 34 18.15 -6.97 34.23
N VAL A 35 16.93 -6.55 33.94
CA VAL A 35 16.47 -5.18 34.20
C VAL A 35 15.89 -5.12 35.60
N HIS A 36 16.52 -4.31 36.46
CA HIS A 36 16.04 -4.00 37.80
C HIS A 36 14.83 -3.06 37.75
N ALA A 37 13.76 -3.43 38.47
CA ALA A 37 12.63 -2.57 38.75
C ALA A 37 13.06 -1.44 39.71
N ALA A 38 12.86 -0.19 39.29
CA ALA A 38 13.06 0.98 40.14
C ALA A 38 11.71 1.45 40.72
N SER A 39 11.77 1.78 42.00
CA SER A 39 10.69 2.08 42.92
C SER A 39 10.05 3.46 42.69
N SER A 40 8.79 3.53 43.11
CA SER A 40 7.91 4.69 43.15
C SER A 40 8.47 5.87 43.95
N SER A 41 8.37 7.08 43.41
CA SER A 41 8.33 8.32 44.22
C SER A 41 7.11 9.17 43.85
N ARG A 42 6.31 9.48 44.87
CA ARG A 42 5.16 10.39 44.80
C ARG A 42 5.65 11.84 44.77
N ARG A 43 5.20 12.62 43.78
CA ARG A 43 5.07 14.08 43.91
C ARG A 43 3.69 14.52 43.43
N ARG A 44 2.94 15.13 44.35
CA ARG A 44 1.69 15.86 44.10
C ARG A 44 2.01 17.17 43.36
N SER A 45 1.28 17.49 42.28
CA SER A 45 0.82 18.86 42.00
C SER A 45 -0.18 18.90 40.84
N GLY A 46 -1.17 19.78 40.96
CA GLY A 46 -1.76 20.53 39.83
C GLY A 46 -2.89 19.88 39.04
N GLY A 47 -4.13 20.22 39.38
CA GLY A 47 -5.31 19.85 38.61
C GLY A 47 -5.37 20.46 37.20
N ARG A 48 -5.52 19.61 36.20
CA ARG A 48 -6.16 19.89 34.90
C ARG A 48 -6.92 18.62 34.51
N ARG A 49 -8.24 18.70 34.36
CA ARG A 49 -9.07 17.57 33.89
C ARG A 49 -8.60 17.20 32.48
N ARG A 50 -7.90 16.07 32.38
CA ARG A 50 -7.43 15.46 31.15
C ARG A 50 -8.51 14.46 30.72
N LEU A 51 -9.08 14.63 29.53
CA LEU A 51 -9.97 13.65 28.91
C LEU A 51 -9.14 12.39 28.58
N THR A 52 -9.59 11.23 29.04
CA THR A 52 -8.88 9.96 28.90
C THR A 52 -9.53 9.15 27.78
N VAL A 53 -8.77 8.88 26.71
CA VAL A 53 -9.11 7.82 25.76
C VAL A 53 -8.74 6.50 26.42
N VAL A 54 -9.73 5.67 26.71
CA VAL A 54 -9.52 4.33 27.30
C VAL A 54 -9.74 3.30 26.20
N ALA A 55 -8.69 2.56 25.84
CA ALA A 55 -8.85 1.34 25.07
C ALA A 55 -9.49 0.29 25.99
N ALA A 56 -10.64 -0.25 25.60
CA ALA A 56 -11.35 -1.25 26.39
C ALA A 56 -10.60 -2.60 26.35
N THR A 57 -10.26 -3.14 27.51
CA THR A 57 -9.79 -4.51 27.70
C THR A 57 -10.82 -5.25 28.55
N GLU A 58 -11.41 -6.33 28.05
CA GLU A 58 -12.10 -7.31 28.88
C GLU A 58 -11.03 -8.21 29.54
N GLU A 59 -11.00 -8.26 30.87
CA GLU A 59 -10.23 -9.25 31.62
C GLU A 59 -11.07 -10.53 31.76
N GLU A 60 -10.77 -11.55 30.96
CA GLU A 60 -11.12 -12.94 31.27
C GLU A 60 -9.92 -13.86 31.01
N GLY A 61 -9.79 -14.90 31.85
CA GLY A 61 -8.61 -15.74 32.06
C GLY A 61 -8.13 -16.62 30.88
N PRO A 62 -7.12 -17.47 31.12
CA PRO A 62 -6.09 -17.74 30.12
C PRO A 62 -6.45 -18.91 29.21
N ALA A 63 -6.89 -18.62 27.99
CA ALA A 63 -6.59 -19.34 26.74
C ALA A 63 -7.33 -18.72 25.54
N ALA A 64 -7.29 -17.38 25.38
CA ALA A 64 -7.91 -16.73 24.24
C ALA A 64 -6.88 -16.55 23.11
N ALA A 65 -7.23 -17.05 21.93
CA ALA A 65 -6.54 -16.79 20.67
C ALA A 65 -6.11 -15.32 20.57
N ALA A 66 -4.88 -15.06 20.13
CA ALA A 66 -4.31 -13.72 19.96
C ALA A 66 -5.37 -12.77 19.39
N GLY A 67 -5.87 -11.87 20.24
CA GLY A 67 -7.04 -11.04 19.96
C GLY A 67 -6.82 -10.25 18.68
N ARG A 68 -7.64 -10.54 17.67
CA ARG A 68 -7.65 -9.82 16.39
C ARG A 68 -8.20 -8.42 16.66
N MET A 69 -7.32 -7.46 16.96
CA MET A 69 -7.72 -6.07 17.23
C MET A 69 -8.23 -5.42 15.95
N ASN A 70 -9.49 -4.95 15.95
CA ASN A 70 -10.03 -4.14 14.87
C ASN A 70 -9.61 -2.68 15.08
N LEU A 71 -8.60 -2.21 14.34
CA LEU A 71 -8.09 -0.84 14.44
C LEU A 71 -9.07 0.23 13.94
N ASN A 72 -10.17 -0.17 13.29
CA ASN A 72 -11.22 0.73 12.85
C ASN A 72 -12.29 0.97 13.93
N GLU A 73 -12.32 0.14 14.98
CA GLU A 73 -13.28 0.27 16.08
C GLU A 73 -12.69 1.14 17.20
N TYR A 74 -13.47 2.12 17.66
CA TYR A 74 -13.06 3.02 18.74
C TYR A 74 -14.24 3.39 19.63
N MET A 75 -13.94 3.71 20.90
CA MET A 75 -14.93 4.14 21.87
C MET A 75 -14.79 5.63 22.15
N VAL A 76 -15.92 6.34 22.25
CA VAL A 76 -15.99 7.76 22.59
C VAL A 76 -17.09 8.01 23.61
N ALA A 77 -16.79 8.81 24.63
CA ALA A 77 -17.77 9.30 25.59
C ALA A 77 -18.23 10.70 25.17
N VAL A 78 -19.53 10.87 24.92
CA VAL A 78 -20.13 12.15 24.53
C VAL A 78 -21.28 12.49 25.47
N ASP A 79 -21.30 13.73 25.97
CA ASP A 79 -22.38 14.22 26.82
C ASP A 79 -23.64 14.49 26.00
N ARG A 80 -24.80 14.10 26.55
CA ARG A 80 -26.09 14.43 25.96
C ARG A 80 -26.43 15.93 26.15
N PRO A 81 -27.05 16.59 25.16
CA PRO A 81 -27.48 16.03 23.87
C PRO A 81 -26.29 15.70 22.96
N LEU A 82 -26.33 14.52 22.33
CA LEU A 82 -25.17 14.02 21.57
C LEU A 82 -24.86 14.90 20.36
N GLY A 83 -25.88 15.48 19.73
CA GLY A 83 -25.73 16.19 18.45
C GLY A 83 -25.43 15.25 17.29
N LEU A 84 -25.97 14.02 17.32
CA LEU A 84 -25.83 12.99 16.29
C LEU A 84 -27.20 12.67 15.68
N ARG A 85 -27.24 12.56 14.35
CA ARG A 85 -28.34 11.93 13.61
C ARG A 85 -27.84 10.63 13.04
N PHE A 86 -28.45 9.53 13.44
CA PHE A 86 -28.19 8.20 12.91
C PHE A 86 -29.15 7.91 11.75
N ALA A 87 -28.67 7.14 10.77
CA ALA A 87 -29.49 6.55 9.72
C ALA A 87 -29.44 5.02 9.82
N LEU A 88 -30.58 4.38 9.52
CA LEU A 88 -30.66 2.94 9.32
C LEU A 88 -30.55 2.63 7.82
N ALA A 89 -29.54 1.85 7.45
CA ALA A 89 -29.41 1.28 6.10
C ALA A 89 -30.34 0.05 5.94
N VAL A 90 -30.74 -0.25 4.69
CA VAL A 90 -31.50 -1.48 4.35
C VAL A 90 -30.80 -2.76 4.80
N ASP A 91 -29.46 -2.78 4.88
CA ASP A 91 -28.69 -3.92 5.39
C ASP A 91 -28.72 -4.07 6.92
N GLY A 92 -29.47 -3.21 7.62
CA GLY A 92 -29.63 -3.21 9.08
C GLY A 92 -28.53 -2.46 9.84
N ARG A 93 -27.55 -1.86 9.16
CA ARG A 93 -26.49 -1.08 9.84
C ARG A 93 -27.01 0.29 10.26
N VAL A 94 -26.71 0.66 11.50
CA VAL A 94 -26.94 2.01 12.02
C VAL A 94 -25.64 2.79 11.90
N PHE A 95 -25.66 3.92 11.20
CA PHE A 95 -24.46 4.73 10.98
C PHE A 95 -24.74 6.21 11.19
N VAL A 96 -23.69 6.98 11.48
CA VAL A 96 -23.78 8.43 11.67
C VAL A 96 -24.06 9.09 10.32
N HIS A 97 -25.23 9.68 10.16
CA HIS A 97 -25.63 10.38 8.93
C HIS A 97 -25.18 11.84 8.94
N SER A 98 -25.43 12.55 10.04
CA SER A 98 -25.09 13.97 10.16
C SER A 98 -24.85 14.37 11.62
N LEU A 99 -24.16 15.49 11.80
CA LEU A 99 -23.76 16.06 13.09
C LEU A 99 -24.46 17.42 13.28
N LYS A 100 -25.00 17.71 14.47
CA LYS A 100 -25.60 19.03 14.75
C LYS A 100 -24.51 20.09 14.81
N ARG A 101 -24.70 21.22 14.12
CA ARG A 101 -23.74 22.32 14.10
C ARG A 101 -23.60 22.92 15.51
N GLY A 102 -22.36 23.02 15.99
CA GLY A 102 -22.04 23.42 17.37
C GLY A 102 -22.37 22.38 18.44
N GLY A 103 -22.81 21.18 18.07
CA GLY A 103 -23.15 20.08 18.98
C GLY A 103 -21.94 19.41 19.63
N ASN A 104 -22.17 18.60 20.66
CA ASN A 104 -21.10 17.94 21.42
C ASN A 104 -20.30 16.95 20.57
N ALA A 105 -20.97 16.17 19.71
CA ALA A 105 -20.30 15.28 18.78
C ALA A 105 -19.42 16.02 17.75
N GLU A 106 -19.90 17.13 17.17
CA GLU A 106 -19.10 17.92 16.22
C GLU A 106 -17.88 18.54 16.92
N LYS A 107 -18.07 19.11 18.12
CA LYS A 107 -16.98 19.66 18.94
C LYS A 107 -15.92 18.62 19.31
N SER A 108 -16.30 17.34 19.41
CA SER A 108 -15.35 16.26 19.69
C SER A 108 -14.30 16.08 18.59
N ARG A 109 -14.66 16.35 17.32
CA ARG A 109 -13.85 16.06 16.11
C ARG A 109 -13.38 14.59 15.98
N ILE A 110 -13.93 13.68 16.78
CA ILE A 110 -13.58 12.25 16.78
C ILE A 110 -14.56 11.48 15.89
N ILE A 111 -15.85 11.79 16.03
CA ILE A 111 -16.95 11.12 15.32
C ILE A 111 -17.08 11.71 13.91
N MET A 112 -17.14 10.83 12.91
CA MET A 112 -17.25 11.18 11.50
C MET A 112 -18.56 10.66 10.92
N VAL A 113 -19.03 11.33 9.86
CA VAL A 113 -20.15 10.84 9.06
C VAL A 113 -19.76 9.53 8.38
N GLY A 114 -20.63 8.54 8.47
CA GLY A 114 -20.44 7.17 7.98
C GLY A 114 -19.90 6.18 9.00
N ASP A 115 -19.48 6.63 10.19
CA ASP A 115 -19.07 5.72 11.26
C ASP A 115 -20.28 4.86 11.71
N THR A 116 -20.09 3.55 11.78
CA THR A 116 -21.16 2.59 12.11
C THR A 116 -21.25 2.42 13.63
N LEU A 117 -22.43 2.54 14.20
CA LEU A 117 -22.68 2.32 15.63
C LEU A 117 -22.76 0.82 15.92
N LYS A 118 -21.80 0.31 16.70
CA LYS A 118 -21.70 -1.13 17.04
C LYS A 118 -22.24 -1.42 18.43
N LYS A 119 -21.86 -0.59 19.41
CA LYS A 119 -22.30 -0.71 20.80
C LYS A 119 -22.55 0.66 21.40
N ALA A 120 -23.44 0.74 22.38
CA ALA A 120 -23.59 1.94 23.17
C ALA A 120 -24.03 1.64 24.60
N GLY A 121 -23.69 2.54 25.52
CA GLY A 121 -23.98 2.38 26.94
C GLY A 121 -24.07 3.72 27.66
N THR A 122 -24.68 3.66 28.84
CA THR A 122 -24.81 4.79 29.77
C THR A 122 -24.02 4.47 31.02
N VAL A 123 -23.48 5.47 31.72
CA VAL A 123 -22.65 5.25 32.92
C VAL A 123 -23.37 4.47 34.05
N HIS A 124 -24.70 4.43 34.04
CA HIS A 124 -25.50 3.67 35.01
C HIS A 124 -25.80 2.21 34.62
N ASN A 125 -25.46 1.79 33.39
CA ASN A 125 -25.58 0.39 32.95
C ASN A 125 -24.18 -0.22 32.92
N GLU A 126 -23.93 -1.29 33.68
CA GLU A 126 -22.62 -1.93 33.80
C GLU A 126 -22.13 -2.62 32.49
N GLY A 127 -22.87 -2.55 31.38
CA GLY A 127 -22.52 -3.17 30.11
C GLY A 127 -22.84 -2.31 28.88
N LEU A 128 -21.99 -2.43 27.85
CA LEU A 128 -22.24 -1.89 26.50
C LEU A 128 -23.26 -2.78 25.78
N VAL A 129 -24.36 -2.19 25.31
CA VAL A 129 -25.40 -2.91 24.55
C VAL A 129 -24.98 -2.96 23.09
N SER A 130 -24.97 -4.16 22.51
CA SER A 130 -24.74 -4.34 21.07
C SER A 130 -25.96 -3.85 20.30
N ILE A 131 -25.75 -2.91 19.38
CA ILE A 131 -26.82 -2.32 18.59
C ILE A 131 -27.06 -3.20 17.36
N LYS A 132 -28.23 -3.83 17.28
CA LYS A 132 -28.63 -4.65 16.13
C LYS A 132 -29.78 -4.03 15.34
N ASP A 133 -30.58 -3.19 15.98
CA ASP A 133 -31.74 -2.55 15.37
C ASP A 133 -32.00 -1.12 15.89
N LEU A 134 -33.04 -0.48 15.32
CA LEU A 134 -33.50 0.85 15.73
C LEU A 134 -34.05 0.87 17.16
N GLY A 135 -34.59 -0.24 17.67
CA GLY A 135 -35.14 -0.34 19.02
C GLY A 135 -34.04 -0.30 20.09
N ASP A 136 -32.93 -0.97 19.84
CA ASP A 136 -31.72 -0.90 20.66
C ASP A 136 -31.15 0.53 20.68
N THR A 137 -31.16 1.19 19.50
CA THR A 137 -30.70 2.56 19.34
C THR A 137 -31.61 3.55 20.09
N GLU A 138 -32.93 3.38 20.00
CA GLU A 138 -33.93 4.13 20.76
C GLU A 138 -33.77 3.94 22.27
N MET A 139 -33.54 2.70 22.73
CA MET A 139 -33.33 2.41 24.16
C MET A 139 -32.10 3.12 24.71
N VAL A 140 -31.01 3.15 23.96
CA VAL A 140 -29.80 3.86 24.33
C VAL A 140 -30.05 5.37 24.36
N LEU A 141 -30.87 5.92 23.48
CA LEU A 141 -31.10 7.36 23.34
C LEU A 141 -32.27 7.91 24.19
N LYS A 142 -32.96 7.07 24.99
CA LYS A 142 -34.07 7.51 25.86
C LYS A 142 -33.67 8.40 27.03
N GLN A 143 -32.42 8.33 27.49
CA GLN A 143 -31.96 9.17 28.59
C GLN A 143 -31.72 10.60 28.08
N LYS A 144 -32.29 11.59 28.76
CA LYS A 144 -32.22 13.01 28.33
C LYS A 144 -30.95 13.75 28.79
N SER A 145 -30.13 13.14 29.65
CA SER A 145 -28.97 13.81 30.25
C SER A 145 -27.88 12.82 30.68
N GLY A 146 -26.62 13.25 30.57
CA GLY A 146 -25.45 12.51 31.06
C GLY A 146 -24.53 11.99 29.95
N PRO A 147 -23.34 11.47 30.31
CA PRO A 147 -22.38 10.92 29.34
C PRO A 147 -22.85 9.58 28.76
N CYS A 148 -22.72 9.43 27.45
CA CYS A 148 -22.99 8.21 26.70
C CYS A 148 -21.69 7.69 26.07
N ASN A 149 -21.39 6.41 26.31
CA ASN A 149 -20.29 5.72 25.67
C ASN A 149 -20.78 5.11 24.36
N LEU A 150 -20.18 5.50 23.25
CA LEU A 150 -20.46 4.98 21.91
C LEU A 150 -19.25 4.22 21.41
N VAL A 151 -19.46 3.00 20.92
CA VAL A 151 -18.47 2.23 20.18
C VAL A 151 -18.82 2.30 18.71
N LEU A 152 -17.94 2.95 17.96
CA LEU A 152 -18.11 3.26 16.55
C LEU A 152 -17.04 2.53 15.73
N GLU A 153 -17.41 2.07 14.55
CA GLU A 153 -16.52 1.46 13.58
C GLU A 153 -16.39 2.37 12.35
N ARG A 154 -15.17 2.82 12.08
CA ARG A 154 -14.86 3.65 10.91
C ARG A 154 -14.93 2.80 9.63
N PRO A 155 -15.67 3.25 8.60
CA PRO A 155 -15.68 2.53 7.34
C PRO A 155 -14.28 2.52 6.71
N VAL A 156 -13.95 1.40 6.07
CA VAL A 156 -12.64 1.19 5.40
C VAL A 156 -12.44 2.20 4.26
N ALA A 157 -13.52 2.70 3.68
CA ALA A 157 -13.49 3.75 2.68
C ALA A 157 -14.27 4.99 3.14
N PRO A 158 -13.85 6.21 2.74
CA PRO A 158 -14.48 7.45 3.19
C PRO A 158 -15.96 7.51 2.78
N TYR A 159 -16.85 7.83 3.71
CA TYR A 159 -18.27 7.99 3.39
C TYR A 159 -18.48 9.15 2.38
N PRO A 160 -19.31 8.99 1.34
CA PRO A 160 -19.40 9.95 0.22
C PRO A 160 -20.26 11.17 0.58
N ILE A 161 -19.75 12.03 1.47
CA ILE A 161 -20.45 13.22 1.99
C ILE A 161 -20.88 14.20 0.88
N HIS A 162 -20.15 14.24 -0.24
CA HIS A 162 -20.48 15.08 -1.39
C HIS A 162 -21.83 14.72 -2.03
N GLN A 163 -22.27 13.47 -1.93
CA GLN A 163 -23.54 13.01 -2.50
C GLN A 163 -24.74 13.42 -1.64
N LEU A 164 -24.54 13.58 -0.33
CA LEU A 164 -25.59 14.04 0.59
C LEU A 164 -25.98 15.51 0.33
N HIS A 165 -25.05 16.33 -0.16
CA HIS A 165 -25.31 17.74 -0.47
C HIS A 165 -25.92 17.95 -1.87
N GLN A 166 -25.69 17.03 -2.80
CA GLN A 166 -26.25 17.10 -4.16
C GLN A 166 -27.71 16.65 -4.23
N ASN A 167 -28.18 15.92 -3.21
CA ASN A 167 -29.48 15.30 -3.17
C ASN A 167 -30.18 15.63 -1.83
N GLU A 168 -30.75 16.83 -1.72
CA GLU A 168 -31.65 17.17 -0.59
C GLU A 168 -32.93 16.29 -0.57
N ASP A 169 -33.21 15.56 -1.66
CA ASP A 169 -34.45 14.82 -1.91
C ASP A 169 -34.44 13.32 -1.52
N TYR A 170 -33.50 12.85 -0.70
CA TYR A 170 -33.52 11.42 -0.27
C TYR A 170 -34.71 11.05 0.64
N HIS A 171 -35.58 12.00 0.97
CA HIS A 171 -36.79 11.74 1.73
C HIS A 171 -37.88 10.95 0.99
N ILE A 172 -37.76 10.68 -0.33
CA ILE A 172 -38.88 10.15 -1.13
C ILE A 172 -38.50 9.08 -2.18
N LEU A 173 -37.66 8.09 -1.86
CA LEU A 173 -37.41 7.00 -2.83
C LEU A 173 -37.99 5.62 -2.47
N PHE A 174 -38.31 5.33 -1.21
CA PHE A 174 -38.87 4.01 -0.87
C PHE A 174 -40.39 3.88 -1.02
N ASN A 175 -41.10 4.97 -1.35
CA ASN A 175 -42.56 4.95 -1.58
C ASN A 175 -42.96 5.04 -3.05
N ARG A 176 -42.03 5.06 -4.00
CA ARG A 176 -42.39 4.95 -5.43
C ARG A 176 -42.68 3.49 -5.78
N GLY A 177 -43.93 3.07 -5.50
CA GLY A 177 -44.60 2.10 -6.36
C GLY A 177 -45.19 0.84 -5.72
N ARG A 178 -45.27 0.69 -4.39
CA ARG A 178 -45.95 -0.48 -3.81
C ARG A 178 -46.83 -0.11 -2.62
N VAL A 179 -48.15 -0.08 -2.86
CA VAL A 179 -49.21 -0.05 -1.84
C VAL A 179 -49.83 -1.43 -1.81
N SER A 180 -49.87 -2.11 -0.66
CA SER A 180 -50.53 -3.41 -0.52
C SER A 180 -51.94 -3.28 0.08
N LEU A 181 -52.89 -4.00 -0.51
CA LEU A 181 -54.28 -4.16 -0.05
C LEU A 181 -54.40 -5.48 0.76
N PRO A 182 -55.15 -5.54 1.89
CA PRO A 182 -55.21 -6.76 2.70
C PRO A 182 -56.44 -7.64 2.44
N THR A 183 -56.30 -8.95 2.68
CA THR A 183 -57.41 -9.87 2.99
C THR A 183 -57.06 -10.77 4.18
N TRP A 184 -58.09 -11.15 4.94
CA TRP A 184 -58.07 -11.60 6.33
C TRP A 184 -57.80 -13.10 6.48
N ASN A 185 -56.81 -13.50 7.28
CA ASN A 185 -56.97 -14.66 8.17
C ASN A 185 -56.20 -14.45 9.47
N SER A 186 -56.76 -15.01 10.54
CA SER A 186 -56.54 -14.64 11.93
C SER A 186 -55.25 -15.21 12.52
N ALA A 187 -54.10 -14.78 12.01
CA ALA A 187 -52.82 -14.93 12.68
C ALA A 187 -51.80 -13.92 12.12
N MET A 188 -51.73 -12.70 12.67
CA MET A 188 -50.59 -11.83 12.36
C MET A 188 -50.13 -10.98 13.55
N LEU A 189 -48.87 -11.22 13.89
CA LEU A 189 -48.00 -10.43 14.76
C LEU A 189 -47.68 -9.10 14.07
N SER A 190 -47.94 -7.97 14.71
CA SER A 190 -47.47 -6.66 14.22
C SER A 190 -46.01 -6.46 14.62
N SER A 191 -45.21 -5.76 13.82
CA SER A 191 -43.77 -5.52 13.99
C SER A 191 -43.36 -4.60 15.16
N LYS A 192 -44.27 -4.32 16.10
CA LYS A 192 -43.94 -3.75 17.42
C LYS A 192 -44.60 -4.60 18.50
N LEU A 193 -43.90 -5.60 19.04
CA LEU A 193 -44.45 -6.49 20.08
C LEU A 193 -43.89 -6.17 21.47
N ASN A 194 -44.46 -5.16 22.11
CA ASN A 194 -44.67 -5.25 23.55
C ASN A 194 -46.06 -5.87 23.78
N LYS A 195 -46.21 -6.74 24.80
CA LYS A 195 -47.50 -7.36 25.14
C LYS A 195 -48.50 -6.30 25.62
N SER A 196 -49.64 -6.15 24.95
CA SER A 196 -50.80 -5.46 25.52
C SER A 196 -51.74 -6.44 26.23
N SER A 197 -52.31 -6.02 27.35
CA SER A 197 -53.28 -6.76 28.15
C SER A 197 -54.61 -6.99 27.41
N PRO A 198 -55.41 -8.00 27.80
CA PRO A 198 -56.62 -8.37 27.08
C PRO A 198 -57.81 -7.55 27.56
N ARG A 199 -58.33 -6.63 26.74
CA ARG A 199 -59.79 -6.44 26.58
C ARG A 199 -60.18 -5.44 25.49
N ASN A 200 -61.29 -5.82 24.85
CA ASN A 200 -62.20 -5.06 24.00
C ASN A 200 -61.75 -4.72 22.57
N GLY A 201 -62.43 -5.38 21.64
CA GLY A 201 -62.34 -5.13 20.21
C GLY A 201 -62.89 -3.77 19.83
N LYS A 202 -62.08 -3.04 19.05
CA LYS A 202 -62.53 -2.04 18.09
C LYS A 202 -61.69 -2.21 16.83
N SER A 203 -62.35 -2.08 15.68
CA SER A 203 -61.76 -2.11 14.34
C SER A 203 -60.64 -1.06 14.21
N GLY A 204 -59.48 -1.48 13.72
CA GLY A 204 -58.36 -0.61 13.38
C GLY A 204 -57.77 -0.99 12.02
N PHE A 205 -57.21 -0.01 11.32
CA PHE A 205 -56.47 -0.23 10.07
C PHE A 205 -55.04 -0.63 10.38
N ALA A 206 -54.51 -1.66 9.69
CA ALA A 206 -53.09 -2.00 9.72
C ALA A 206 -52.45 -1.54 8.41
N VAL A 207 -51.48 -0.64 8.51
CA VAL A 207 -50.65 -0.18 7.38
C VAL A 207 -49.30 -0.89 7.49
N PHE A 208 -48.89 -1.58 6.43
CA PHE A 208 -47.53 -2.09 6.34
C PHE A 208 -46.59 -0.93 6.01
N SER A 209 -45.79 -0.51 7.00
CA SER A 209 -44.70 0.44 6.78
C SER A 209 -43.41 -0.33 6.65
N PRO A 210 -42.70 -0.26 5.51
CA PRO A 210 -41.38 -0.85 5.37
C PRO A 210 -40.42 -0.39 6.49
N ARG A 211 -40.64 0.81 7.06
CA ARG A 211 -39.89 1.36 8.20
C ARG A 211 -39.85 0.46 9.44
N LEU A 212 -40.71 -0.55 9.53
CA LEU A 212 -40.83 -1.44 10.69
C LEU A 212 -40.38 -2.89 10.40
N LEU A 213 -39.74 -3.16 9.25
CA LEU A 213 -39.15 -4.46 8.94
C LEU A 213 -37.88 -4.71 9.78
N SER A 214 -37.74 -5.92 10.31
CA SER A 214 -36.48 -6.37 10.93
C SER A 214 -35.40 -6.60 9.87
N SER A 215 -34.13 -6.61 10.27
CA SER A 215 -32.98 -6.85 9.37
C SER A 215 -33.11 -8.15 8.56
N GLN A 216 -33.67 -9.20 9.14
CA GLN A 216 -33.97 -10.47 8.46
C GLN A 216 -35.08 -10.33 7.41
N GLY A 217 -36.12 -9.53 7.71
CA GLY A 217 -37.18 -9.22 6.76
C GLY A 217 -36.68 -8.41 5.56
N TRP A 218 -35.76 -7.48 5.80
CA TRP A 218 -35.09 -6.71 4.74
C TRP A 218 -34.20 -7.57 3.85
N ALA A 219 -33.44 -8.49 4.43
CA ALA A 219 -32.60 -9.43 3.67
C ALA A 219 -33.43 -10.33 2.73
N LEU A 220 -34.64 -10.71 3.15
CA LEU A 220 -35.59 -11.45 2.32
C LEU A 220 -36.16 -10.58 1.20
N LEU A 221 -36.58 -9.34 1.50
CA LEU A 221 -37.17 -8.42 0.53
C LEU A 221 -36.20 -8.00 -0.57
N SER A 222 -34.91 -7.87 -0.23
CA SER A 222 -33.82 -7.55 -1.17
C SER A 222 -33.29 -8.76 -1.94
N SER A 223 -33.68 -9.99 -1.54
CA SER A 223 -33.28 -11.23 -2.22
C SER A 223 -34.20 -11.62 -3.39
N GLU A 224 -35.36 -10.98 -3.54
CA GLU A 224 -36.22 -11.17 -4.71
C GLU A 224 -35.56 -10.55 -5.96
N LYS A 225 -35.04 -11.43 -6.81
CA LYS A 225 -34.48 -11.10 -8.12
C LYS A 225 -35.56 -10.46 -9.00
N ASP A 226 -35.52 -9.15 -9.15
CA ASP A 226 -36.20 -8.49 -10.26
C ASP A 226 -35.20 -7.84 -11.23
N GLY A 227 -35.30 -8.25 -12.49
CA GLY A 227 -34.32 -8.03 -13.54
C GLY A 227 -34.49 -6.68 -14.23
N LEU A 228 -34.15 -5.58 -13.55
CA LEU A 228 -34.05 -4.26 -14.17
C LEU A 228 -32.63 -3.66 -14.09
N ASN A 229 -31.94 -3.68 -15.23
CA ASN A 229 -30.83 -2.81 -15.63
C ASN A 229 -29.75 -2.44 -14.58
N ARG A 230 -28.84 -3.39 -14.29
CA ARG A 230 -27.49 -3.11 -13.76
C ARG A 230 -26.57 -2.52 -14.85
N LYS A 231 -26.92 -1.36 -15.39
CA LYS A 231 -26.05 -0.52 -16.24
C LYS A 231 -25.95 0.93 -15.73
N SER A 232 -26.19 1.16 -14.44
CA SER A 232 -25.76 2.39 -13.78
C SER A 232 -24.46 2.14 -13.04
N THR A 233 -23.51 3.03 -13.26
CA THR A 233 -22.11 3.04 -12.83
C THR A 233 -21.89 2.72 -11.35
N ASN A 234 -20.72 2.16 -11.05
CA ASN A 234 -20.18 1.67 -9.77
C ASN A 234 -20.27 2.57 -8.51
N LEU A 235 -21.01 3.69 -8.55
CA LEU A 235 -21.20 4.62 -7.44
C LEU A 235 -22.55 4.44 -6.70
N ALA A 236 -23.57 3.85 -7.33
CA ALA A 236 -24.90 3.71 -6.71
C ALA A 236 -24.95 2.68 -5.56
N ASN A 237 -23.93 1.83 -5.42
CA ASN A 237 -23.86 0.80 -4.38
C ASN A 237 -23.42 1.32 -3.00
N TRP A 238 -22.99 2.59 -2.88
CA TRP A 238 -22.42 3.12 -1.64
C TRP A 238 -23.44 3.77 -0.72
N MET A 239 -24.60 4.12 -1.26
CA MET A 239 -25.74 4.58 -0.47
C MET A 239 -26.69 3.41 -0.33
N SER A 240 -26.52 2.62 0.73
CA SER A 240 -27.56 1.70 1.16
C SER A 240 -28.83 2.52 1.35
N GLU A 241 -29.91 2.15 0.66
CA GLU A 241 -31.20 2.83 0.74
C GLU A 241 -31.54 3.10 2.23
N ILE A 242 -31.81 4.36 2.58
CA ILE A 242 -31.99 4.78 3.98
C ILE A 242 -33.44 4.50 4.36
N VAL A 243 -33.62 3.69 5.41
CA VAL A 243 -34.94 3.27 5.90
C VAL A 243 -35.55 4.32 6.82
N GLY A 244 -34.72 4.98 7.63
CA GLY A 244 -35.17 5.99 8.58
C GLY A 244 -34.01 6.73 9.24
N PHE A 245 -34.34 7.88 9.82
CA PHE A 245 -33.44 8.71 10.60
C PHE A 245 -33.85 8.70 12.06
N TYR A 246 -32.87 8.82 12.94
CA TYR A 246 -33.10 8.93 14.38
C TYR A 246 -32.12 9.93 14.98
N SER A 247 -32.59 10.84 15.84
CA SER A 247 -31.77 11.78 16.59
C SER A 247 -32.19 11.85 18.06
N ASP A 248 -31.25 12.23 18.93
CA ASP A 248 -31.49 12.45 20.37
C ASP A 248 -32.32 13.73 20.65
N GLU A 249 -32.45 14.60 19.64
CA GLU A 249 -33.23 15.83 19.67
C GLU A 249 -34.23 15.85 18.50
N ASP A 250 -35.51 16.12 18.80
CA ASP A 250 -36.58 16.40 17.83
C ASP A 250 -36.68 17.92 17.60
N ASP A 251 -35.56 18.54 17.23
CA ASP A 251 -35.48 19.98 16.97
C ASP A 251 -35.64 20.23 15.47
N MET A 252 -36.82 20.70 15.08
CA MET A 252 -37.20 20.94 13.67
C MET A 252 -36.34 22.03 13.02
N ASP A 253 -35.70 22.90 13.81
CA ASP A 253 -34.87 24.02 13.35
C ASP A 253 -33.35 23.74 13.49
N ALA A 254 -32.95 22.49 13.79
CA ALA A 254 -31.54 22.15 13.94
C ALA A 254 -30.79 22.16 12.60
N GLU A 255 -29.73 22.99 12.49
CA GLU A 255 -28.77 22.91 11.39
C GLU A 255 -27.90 21.65 11.50
N TRP A 256 -28.04 20.74 10.53
CA TRP A 256 -27.22 19.52 10.43
C TRP A 256 -26.08 19.73 9.45
N ALA A 257 -24.86 19.44 9.90
CA ALA A 257 -23.64 19.47 9.12
C ALA A 257 -23.10 18.05 8.91
N HIS A 258 -22.19 17.90 7.94
CA HIS A 258 -21.56 16.62 7.63
C HIS A 258 -20.08 16.58 8.05
N GLY A 259 -19.72 17.37 9.06
CA GLY A 259 -18.37 17.56 9.55
C GLY A 259 -17.87 18.99 9.39
N SER A 260 -16.75 19.30 10.05
CA SER A 260 -16.14 20.63 10.08
C SER A 260 -15.11 20.86 8.96
N PHE A 261 -15.33 20.23 7.80
CA PHE A 261 -14.44 20.34 6.63
C PHE A 261 -15.13 21.14 5.52
N PRO A 262 -14.44 22.08 4.86
CA PRO A 262 -14.98 22.76 3.68
C PRO A 262 -15.30 21.73 2.59
N LEU A 263 -16.56 21.69 2.13
CA LEU A 263 -17.02 20.71 1.16
C LEU A 263 -16.23 20.82 -0.16
N GLU A 264 -15.87 22.04 -0.57
CA GLU A 264 -15.05 22.30 -1.75
C GLU A 264 -13.66 21.67 -1.63
N GLU A 265 -13.07 21.67 -0.43
CA GLU A 265 -11.77 21.06 -0.18
C GLU A 265 -11.86 19.53 -0.26
N TYR A 266 -12.92 18.95 0.32
CA TYR A 266 -13.19 17.52 0.24
C TYR A 266 -13.42 17.05 -1.20
N ILE A 267 -14.21 17.79 -2.00
CA ILE A 267 -14.41 17.48 -3.43
C ILE A 267 -13.08 17.58 -4.18
N LYS A 268 -12.31 18.64 -3.96
CA LYS A 268 -10.96 18.77 -4.55
C LYS A 268 -10.03 17.64 -4.11
N ALA A 269 -10.13 17.16 -2.88
CA ALA A 269 -9.34 16.02 -2.38
C ALA A 269 -9.76 14.71 -3.08
N LEU A 270 -11.06 14.49 -3.28
CA LEU A 270 -11.55 13.35 -4.08
C LEU A 270 -11.09 13.42 -5.53
N ASP A 271 -11.11 14.60 -6.14
CA ASP A 271 -10.59 14.80 -7.51
C ASP A 271 -9.07 14.57 -7.58
N ARG A 272 -8.30 14.98 -6.57
CA ARG A 272 -6.86 14.68 -6.47
C ARG A 272 -6.61 13.18 -6.28
N ALA A 273 -7.45 12.50 -5.49
CA ALA A 273 -7.36 11.06 -5.26
C ALA A 273 -7.93 10.24 -6.44
N LYS A 274 -8.58 10.89 -7.41
CA LYS A 274 -9.20 10.21 -8.56
C LYS A 274 -8.14 9.45 -9.35
N GLY A 275 -8.26 8.13 -9.32
CA GLY A 275 -7.35 7.19 -9.97
C GLY A 275 -6.29 6.58 -9.05
N GLU A 276 -6.20 6.97 -7.78
CA GLU A 276 -5.42 6.22 -6.79
C GLU A 276 -5.94 4.79 -6.68
N LEU A 277 -5.00 3.85 -6.64
CA LEU A 277 -5.31 2.43 -6.54
C LEU A 277 -5.36 2.03 -5.08
N TYR A 278 -6.55 1.65 -4.62
CA TYR A 278 -6.74 1.12 -3.28
C TYR A 278 -6.72 -0.40 -3.31
N TYR A 279 -5.93 -1.01 -2.41
CA TYR A 279 -5.91 -2.46 -2.27
C TYR A 279 -6.92 -2.87 -1.20
N ASN A 280 -7.91 -3.67 -1.59
CA ASN A 280 -8.88 -4.23 -0.66
C ASN A 280 -8.66 -5.74 -0.51
N HIS A 281 -7.98 -6.13 0.56
CA HIS A 281 -7.66 -7.52 0.87
C HIS A 281 -8.91 -8.42 1.00
N SER A 282 -10.04 -7.88 1.46
CA SER A 282 -11.29 -8.65 1.65
C SER A 282 -11.94 -9.14 0.36
N LEU A 283 -11.60 -8.54 -0.79
CA LEU A 283 -12.10 -8.97 -2.10
C LEU A 283 -11.43 -10.27 -2.59
N GLY A 284 -10.47 -10.80 -1.85
CA GLY A 284 -9.71 -11.99 -2.22
C GLY A 284 -8.61 -11.69 -3.25
N MET A 285 -8.02 -12.76 -3.78
CA MET A 285 -6.97 -12.65 -4.79
C MET A 285 -7.52 -12.17 -6.13
N GLN A 286 -6.96 -11.08 -6.65
CA GLN A 286 -7.30 -10.52 -7.96
C GLN A 286 -6.12 -10.63 -8.91
N TYR A 287 -6.37 -11.04 -10.15
CA TYR A 287 -5.31 -11.18 -11.15
C TYR A 287 -5.83 -10.93 -12.57
N SER A 288 -4.89 -10.65 -13.47
CA SER A 288 -5.13 -10.45 -14.89
C SER A 288 -4.20 -11.34 -15.70
N LYS A 289 -4.74 -11.95 -16.76
CA LYS A 289 -3.95 -12.66 -17.76
C LYS A 289 -3.27 -11.64 -18.67
N ILE A 290 -1.94 -11.61 -18.68
CA ILE A 290 -1.17 -10.69 -19.52
C ILE A 290 -0.82 -11.34 -20.85
N THR A 291 -0.35 -12.58 -20.81
CA THR A 291 -0.08 -13.42 -21.98
C THR A 291 -0.54 -14.85 -21.70
N GLU A 292 -0.43 -15.76 -22.67
CA GLU A 292 -0.69 -17.19 -22.46
C GLU A 292 0.17 -17.84 -21.37
N LYS A 293 1.32 -17.24 -21.03
CA LYS A 293 2.25 -17.76 -20.02
C LYS A 293 2.38 -16.91 -18.77
N ILE A 294 1.93 -15.65 -18.78
CA ILE A 294 2.20 -14.69 -17.70
C ILE A 294 0.87 -14.14 -17.17
N TYR A 295 0.70 -14.27 -15.86
CA TYR A 295 -0.40 -13.71 -15.08
C TYR A 295 0.19 -12.78 -14.02
N VAL A 296 -0.50 -11.67 -13.73
CA VAL A 296 -0.08 -10.68 -12.72
C VAL A 296 -1.24 -10.43 -11.78
N GLY A 297 -0.97 -10.35 -10.47
CA GLY A 297 -2.02 -10.06 -9.50
C GLY A 297 -1.54 -9.82 -8.07
N SER A 298 -2.53 -9.76 -7.17
CA SER A 298 -2.37 -9.59 -5.74
C SER A 298 -1.98 -10.89 -5.03
N CYS A 299 -1.63 -10.79 -3.75
CA CYS A 299 -1.18 -11.96 -3.00
C CYS A 299 -2.20 -13.09 -2.92
N ILE A 300 -1.67 -14.32 -2.90
CA ILE A 300 -2.41 -15.53 -2.56
C ILE A 300 -2.72 -15.47 -1.06
N GLN A 301 -3.99 -15.59 -0.68
CA GLN A 301 -4.42 -15.40 0.70
C GLN A 301 -4.68 -16.75 1.38
N THR A 302 -5.24 -17.70 0.63
CA THR A 302 -5.71 -18.99 1.16
C THR A 302 -5.33 -20.17 0.24
N GLN A 303 -5.50 -21.39 0.73
CA GLN A 303 -5.30 -22.62 -0.06
C GLN A 303 -6.32 -22.75 -1.20
N LYS A 304 -7.48 -22.11 -1.09
CA LYS A 304 -8.49 -22.07 -2.15
C LYS A 304 -7.96 -21.30 -3.36
N ASP A 305 -7.22 -20.23 -3.13
CA ASP A 305 -6.59 -19.43 -4.18
C ASP A 305 -5.55 -20.27 -4.93
N VAL A 306 -4.73 -21.04 -4.22
CA VAL A 306 -3.76 -21.97 -4.83
C VAL A 306 -4.44 -23.00 -5.73
N LYS A 307 -5.56 -23.56 -5.27
CA LYS A 307 -6.34 -24.52 -6.05
C LYS A 307 -6.91 -23.88 -7.33
N MET A 308 -7.44 -22.66 -7.22
CA MET A 308 -7.92 -21.89 -8.37
C MET A 308 -6.79 -21.56 -9.37
N LEU A 309 -5.57 -21.25 -8.90
CA LEU A 309 -4.41 -21.09 -9.78
C LEU A 309 -4.07 -22.40 -10.50
N SER A 310 -4.16 -23.55 -9.81
CA SER A 310 -3.92 -24.86 -10.44
C SER A 310 -4.96 -25.17 -11.51
N GLU A 311 -6.24 -24.93 -11.23
CA GLU A 311 -7.36 -25.14 -12.17
C GLU A 311 -7.27 -24.25 -13.41
N THR A 312 -6.73 -23.03 -13.28
CA THR A 312 -6.43 -22.15 -14.42
C THR A 312 -5.18 -22.58 -15.22
N GLY A 313 -4.49 -23.63 -14.76
CA GLY A 313 -3.32 -24.21 -15.41
C GLY A 313 -2.01 -23.51 -15.07
N ILE A 314 -1.95 -22.75 -13.98
CA ILE A 314 -0.71 -22.14 -13.51
C ILE A 314 0.16 -23.22 -12.88
N THR A 315 1.45 -23.17 -13.21
CA THR A 315 2.44 -24.22 -12.86
C THR A 315 3.59 -23.67 -12.02
N SER A 316 3.74 -22.34 -11.94
CA SER A 316 4.72 -21.69 -11.08
C SER A 316 4.21 -20.33 -10.60
N VAL A 317 4.60 -19.95 -9.38
CA VAL A 317 4.34 -18.64 -8.78
C VAL A 317 5.68 -17.97 -8.50
N LEU A 318 5.84 -16.73 -8.96
CA LEU A 318 6.95 -15.85 -8.61
C LEU A 318 6.43 -14.79 -7.63
N ASN A 319 6.78 -14.95 -6.36
CA ASN A 319 6.29 -14.12 -5.27
C ASN A 319 7.35 -13.13 -4.79
N PHE A 320 7.03 -11.83 -4.85
CA PHE A 320 7.88 -10.74 -4.40
C PHE A 320 7.59 -10.26 -2.97
N GLN A 321 6.65 -10.89 -2.26
CA GLN A 321 6.36 -10.54 -0.86
C GLN A 321 7.46 -11.02 0.08
N SER A 322 7.81 -10.16 1.04
CA SER A 322 8.58 -10.53 2.22
C SER A 322 7.76 -11.36 3.21
N GLU A 323 8.45 -12.07 4.11
CA GLU A 323 7.77 -12.83 5.18
C GLU A 323 6.99 -11.90 6.12
N SER A 324 7.56 -10.74 6.45
CA SER A 324 6.88 -9.71 7.26
C SER A 324 5.58 -9.24 6.65
N GLU A 325 5.53 -9.04 5.32
CA GLU A 325 4.29 -8.66 4.64
C GLU A 325 3.22 -9.75 4.75
N ARG A 326 3.60 -11.02 4.53
CA ARG A 326 2.64 -12.14 4.65
C ARG A 326 2.05 -12.23 6.06
N ILE A 327 2.90 -12.13 7.08
CA ILE A 327 2.47 -12.14 8.49
C ILE A 327 1.53 -10.97 8.79
N ASN A 328 1.87 -9.76 8.33
CA ASN A 328 1.05 -8.56 8.56
C ASN A 328 -0.36 -8.68 7.95
N TRP A 329 -0.49 -9.36 6.81
CA TRP A 329 -1.78 -9.62 6.17
C TRP A 329 -2.47 -10.90 6.68
N GLY A 330 -1.91 -11.58 7.70
CA GLY A 330 -2.49 -12.81 8.26
C GLY A 330 -2.43 -14.01 7.31
N ILE A 331 -1.50 -14.00 6.35
CA ILE A 331 -1.33 -15.04 5.35
C ILE A 331 -0.49 -16.18 5.94
N ASN A 332 -1.04 -17.40 5.95
CA ASN A 332 -0.31 -18.58 6.41
C ASN A 332 0.61 -19.11 5.29
N SER A 333 1.87 -18.68 5.33
CA SER A 333 2.93 -19.07 4.36
C SER A 333 3.11 -20.59 4.25
N GLU A 334 3.09 -21.31 5.37
CA GLU A 334 3.31 -22.77 5.40
C GLU A 334 2.18 -23.50 4.68
N ALA A 335 0.94 -23.17 5.02
CA ALA A 335 -0.22 -23.82 4.43
C ALA A 335 -0.38 -23.52 2.93
N ILE A 336 0.01 -22.32 2.49
CA ILE A 336 0.07 -21.98 1.05
C ILE A 336 1.16 -22.79 0.34
N ASN A 337 2.36 -22.89 0.93
CA ASN A 337 3.46 -23.64 0.34
C ASN A 337 3.11 -25.13 0.20
N ASP A 338 2.50 -25.72 1.23
CA ASP A 338 2.06 -27.12 1.20
C ASP A 338 0.95 -27.35 0.17
N SER A 339 0.00 -26.42 0.08
CA SER A 339 -1.02 -26.46 -0.97
C SER A 339 -0.40 -26.35 -2.36
N CYS A 340 0.63 -25.51 -2.55
CA CYS A 340 1.34 -25.40 -3.82
C CYS A 340 2.02 -26.72 -4.18
N ARG A 341 2.67 -27.39 -3.22
CA ARG A 341 3.28 -28.72 -3.43
C ARG A 341 2.24 -29.75 -3.86
N GLN A 342 1.10 -29.81 -3.17
CA GLN A 342 0.00 -30.74 -3.49
C GLN A 342 -0.58 -30.51 -4.89
N ASN A 343 -0.62 -29.27 -5.34
CA ASN A 343 -1.15 -28.89 -6.66
C ASN A 343 -0.06 -28.80 -7.76
N ASN A 344 1.15 -29.30 -7.50
CA ASN A 344 2.30 -29.24 -8.42
C ASN A 344 2.65 -27.82 -8.91
N ILE A 345 2.39 -26.81 -8.08
CA ILE A 345 2.75 -25.43 -8.34
C ILE A 345 4.11 -25.14 -7.72
N LEU A 346 5.05 -24.71 -8.55
CA LEU A 346 6.36 -24.31 -8.10
C LEU A 346 6.34 -22.87 -7.53
N MET A 347 6.43 -22.75 -6.21
CA MET A 347 6.55 -21.46 -5.52
C MET A 347 8.00 -20.96 -5.45
N ILE A 348 8.26 -19.76 -5.97
CA ILE A 348 9.56 -19.08 -5.89
C ILE A 348 9.38 -17.76 -5.16
N ASN A 349 9.99 -17.64 -3.98
CA ASN A 349 9.99 -16.43 -3.19
C ASN A 349 11.28 -15.62 -3.46
N TYR A 350 11.13 -14.40 -3.97
CA TYR A 350 12.24 -13.46 -4.16
C TYR A 350 11.81 -12.07 -3.66
N PRO A 351 11.91 -11.80 -2.35
CA PRO A 351 11.26 -10.64 -1.76
C PRO A 351 11.85 -9.32 -2.25
N ILE A 352 10.98 -8.39 -2.66
CA ILE A 352 11.29 -7.00 -3.01
C ILE A 352 10.54 -6.11 -2.03
N ARG A 353 11.23 -5.17 -1.39
CA ARG A 353 10.65 -4.26 -0.39
C ARG A 353 9.55 -3.39 -1.02
N GLU A 354 8.44 -3.25 -0.30
CA GLU A 354 7.31 -2.43 -0.72
C GLU A 354 7.65 -0.93 -0.62
N VAL A 355 7.24 -0.14 -1.61
CA VAL A 355 7.51 1.32 -1.70
C VAL A 355 9.01 1.69 -1.71
N ASP A 356 9.90 0.74 -2.03
CA ASP A 356 11.35 0.97 -2.11
C ASP A 356 11.84 0.87 -3.57
N SER A 357 11.84 2.02 -4.25
CA SER A 357 12.27 2.18 -5.64
C SER A 357 13.71 1.67 -5.87
N MET A 358 14.58 1.82 -4.86
CA MET A 358 15.98 1.43 -4.96
C MET A 358 16.16 -0.08 -4.81
N ASP A 359 15.44 -0.72 -3.88
CA ASP A 359 15.42 -2.18 -3.77
C ASP A 359 14.80 -2.83 -5.00
N LEU A 360 13.72 -2.24 -5.54
CA LEU A 360 13.10 -2.67 -6.79
C LEU A 360 14.10 -2.60 -7.95
N ARG A 361 14.72 -1.43 -8.18
CA ARG A 361 15.77 -1.22 -9.20
C ARG A 361 16.86 -2.29 -9.13
N LYS A 362 17.42 -2.54 -7.94
CA LYS A 362 18.52 -3.49 -7.73
C LYS A 362 18.11 -4.94 -8.01
N LYS A 363 16.86 -5.31 -7.74
CA LYS A 363 16.37 -6.69 -7.83
C LYS A 363 15.72 -7.03 -9.18
N LEU A 364 15.23 -6.04 -9.92
CA LEU A 364 14.58 -6.24 -11.23
C LEU A 364 15.43 -7.08 -12.21
N PRO A 365 16.75 -6.84 -12.41
CA PRO A 365 17.58 -7.66 -13.29
C PRO A 365 17.50 -9.16 -13.00
N PHE A 366 17.57 -9.53 -11.72
CA PHE A 366 17.49 -10.93 -11.30
C PHE A 366 16.07 -11.50 -11.44
N SER A 367 15.04 -10.73 -11.07
CA SER A 367 13.63 -11.11 -11.21
C SER A 367 13.23 -11.38 -12.66
N VAL A 368 13.69 -10.55 -13.59
CA VAL A 368 13.46 -10.74 -15.03
C VAL A 368 14.22 -11.97 -15.54
N GLY A 369 15.44 -12.19 -15.06
CA GLY A 369 16.22 -13.40 -15.36
C GLY A 369 15.50 -14.68 -14.91
N LEU A 370 14.92 -14.69 -13.70
CA LEU A 370 14.09 -15.79 -13.19
C LEU A 370 12.86 -16.01 -14.08
N LEU A 371 12.13 -14.93 -14.39
CA LEU A 371 10.93 -15.00 -15.24
C LEU A 371 11.26 -15.60 -16.61
N LEU A 372 12.33 -15.14 -17.26
CA LEU A 372 12.80 -15.69 -18.54
C LEU A 372 13.15 -17.19 -18.42
N ARG A 373 13.82 -17.61 -17.35
CA ARG A 373 14.17 -19.02 -17.12
C ARG A 373 12.94 -19.90 -17.02
N LEU A 374 11.92 -19.46 -16.28
CA LEU A 374 10.66 -20.16 -16.11
C LEU A 374 9.89 -20.27 -17.44
N ILE A 375 9.84 -19.19 -18.22
CA ILE A 375 9.18 -19.18 -19.54
C ILE A 375 9.86 -20.17 -20.50
N ARG A 376 11.20 -20.24 -20.51
CA ARG A 376 11.97 -21.19 -21.33
C ARG A 376 11.78 -22.65 -20.90
N LYS A 377 11.42 -22.90 -19.64
CA LYS A 377 11.03 -24.22 -19.13
C LYS A 377 9.55 -24.54 -19.35
N ASN A 378 8.83 -23.68 -20.09
CA ASN A 378 7.43 -23.83 -20.44
C ASN A 378 6.45 -23.77 -19.24
N TYR A 379 6.85 -23.09 -18.17
CA TYR A 379 5.91 -22.79 -17.08
C TYR A 379 4.91 -21.71 -17.50
N ARG A 380 3.66 -21.87 -17.04
CA ARG A 380 2.67 -20.79 -16.88
C ARG A 380 2.82 -20.20 -15.50
N ILE A 381 3.07 -18.89 -15.43
CA ILE A 381 3.66 -18.22 -14.29
C ILE A 381 2.71 -17.15 -13.77
N TYR A 382 2.44 -17.21 -12.47
CA TYR A 382 1.77 -16.15 -11.74
C TYR A 382 2.79 -15.27 -11.01
N VAL A 383 2.90 -14.01 -11.42
CA VAL A 383 3.80 -13.03 -10.80
C VAL A 383 3.00 -12.20 -9.81
N THR A 384 3.34 -12.28 -8.53
CA THR A 384 2.56 -11.67 -7.45
C THR A 384 3.42 -10.83 -6.51
N CYS A 385 2.81 -9.77 -5.98
CA CYS A 385 3.29 -9.06 -4.79
C CYS A 385 2.12 -8.95 -3.80
N THR A 386 2.13 -7.98 -2.89
CA THR A 386 1.01 -7.78 -1.96
C THR A 386 -0.25 -7.32 -2.69
N THR A 387 -0.18 -6.18 -3.37
CA THR A 387 -1.34 -5.53 -4.00
C THR A 387 -1.55 -5.92 -5.45
N GLY A 388 -0.47 -6.32 -6.15
CA GLY A 388 -0.47 -6.48 -7.61
C GLY A 388 -0.23 -5.18 -8.39
N TYR A 389 -0.05 -4.04 -7.72
CA TYR A 389 -0.06 -2.73 -8.41
C TYR A 389 1.32 -2.21 -8.81
N ASP A 390 2.40 -2.69 -8.21
CA ASP A 390 3.74 -2.11 -8.40
C ASP A 390 4.82 -3.14 -8.75
N ARG A 391 5.36 -3.85 -7.75
CA ARG A 391 6.49 -4.79 -7.91
C ARG A 391 6.27 -5.88 -8.97
N SER A 392 5.09 -6.53 -8.97
CA SER A 392 4.76 -7.60 -9.93
C SER A 392 4.62 -7.09 -11.36
N PRO A 393 3.81 -6.05 -11.67
CA PRO A 393 3.74 -5.49 -13.01
C PRO A 393 5.07 -4.87 -13.45
N ALA A 394 5.85 -4.26 -12.55
CA ALA A 394 7.17 -3.71 -12.88
C ALA A 394 8.13 -4.77 -13.43
N CYS A 395 8.15 -5.97 -12.83
CA CYS A 395 8.95 -7.10 -13.34
C CYS A 395 8.50 -7.53 -14.75
N VAL A 396 7.18 -7.61 -15.00
CA VAL A 396 6.66 -8.03 -16.31
C VAL A 396 6.90 -6.96 -17.37
N ILE A 397 6.74 -5.68 -17.04
CA ILE A 397 7.09 -4.57 -17.95
C ILE A 397 8.58 -4.61 -18.29
N ALA A 398 9.45 -4.79 -17.28
CA ALA A 398 10.88 -4.91 -17.50
C ALA A 398 11.23 -6.11 -18.39
N TYR A 399 10.55 -7.24 -18.23
CA TYR A 399 10.72 -8.40 -19.11
C TYR A 399 10.34 -8.09 -20.56
N LEU A 400 9.19 -7.47 -20.80
CA LEU A 400 8.78 -7.08 -22.15
C LEU A 400 9.77 -6.07 -22.76
N HIS A 401 10.27 -5.14 -21.95
CA HIS A 401 11.21 -4.13 -22.39
C HIS A 401 12.60 -4.71 -22.72
N TRP A 402 13.17 -5.53 -21.83
CA TRP A 402 14.56 -5.98 -21.93
C TRP A 402 14.73 -7.23 -22.79
N VAL A 403 13.72 -8.10 -22.84
CA VAL A 403 13.84 -9.43 -23.49
C VAL A 403 13.05 -9.50 -24.80
N GLN A 404 11.87 -8.88 -24.86
CA GLN A 404 10.99 -8.87 -26.02
C GLN A 404 11.17 -7.62 -26.91
N ASP A 405 12.18 -6.79 -26.63
CA ASP A 405 12.51 -5.55 -27.37
C ASP A 405 11.32 -4.59 -27.57
N THR A 406 10.40 -4.57 -26.61
CA THR A 406 9.27 -3.64 -26.65
C THR A 406 9.71 -2.29 -26.09
N PRO A 407 9.40 -1.14 -26.71
CA PRO A 407 9.68 0.17 -26.13
C PRO A 407 8.99 0.31 -24.76
N LEU A 408 9.70 0.87 -23.77
CA LEU A 408 9.22 0.92 -22.38
C LEU A 408 7.81 1.54 -22.24
N HIS A 409 7.55 2.64 -22.94
CA HIS A 409 6.24 3.31 -22.90
C HIS A 409 5.10 2.44 -23.44
N ILE A 410 5.37 1.61 -24.47
CA ILE A 410 4.41 0.66 -25.03
C ILE A 410 4.19 -0.49 -24.05
N ALA A 411 5.27 -1.07 -23.51
CA ALA A 411 5.18 -2.14 -22.52
C ALA A 411 4.39 -1.70 -21.28
N HIS A 412 4.66 -0.50 -20.78
CA HIS A 412 3.93 0.08 -19.66
C HIS A 412 2.44 0.25 -19.99
N LYS A 413 2.11 0.90 -21.13
CA LYS A 413 0.72 1.12 -21.55
C LYS A 413 -0.03 -0.20 -21.74
N PHE A 414 0.61 -1.20 -22.32
CA PHE A 414 0.04 -2.54 -22.52
C PHE A 414 -0.36 -3.19 -21.20
N ILE A 415 0.55 -3.20 -20.21
CA ILE A 415 0.26 -3.78 -18.89
C ILE A 415 -0.81 -2.99 -18.14
N THR A 416 -0.70 -1.66 -18.09
CA THR A 416 -1.70 -0.81 -17.40
C THR A 416 -3.08 -0.86 -18.07
N GLY A 417 -3.14 -1.20 -19.35
CA GLY A 417 -4.41 -1.40 -20.07
C GLY A 417 -5.09 -2.74 -19.76
N LEU A 418 -4.33 -3.76 -19.35
CA LEU A 418 -4.84 -5.09 -19.02
C LEU A 418 -5.02 -5.32 -17.51
N HIS A 419 -4.19 -4.67 -16.70
CA HIS A 419 -4.17 -4.79 -15.25
C HIS A 419 -4.11 -3.40 -14.63
N SER A 420 -5.03 -3.10 -13.70
CA SER A 420 -5.07 -1.82 -13.01
C SER A 420 -3.86 -1.70 -12.07
N CYS A 421 -2.82 -0.97 -12.48
CA CYS A 421 -1.56 -0.88 -11.76
C CYS A 421 -0.84 0.46 -11.99
N ARG A 422 0.14 0.75 -11.12
CA ARG A 422 1.01 1.94 -11.17
C ARG A 422 2.45 1.54 -10.80
N PRO A 423 3.12 0.76 -11.66
CA PRO A 423 4.49 0.34 -11.42
C PRO A 423 5.46 1.51 -11.46
N ASP A 424 6.50 1.47 -10.62
CA ASP A 424 7.55 2.48 -10.62
C ASP A 424 8.37 2.45 -11.93
N ARG A 425 7.97 3.32 -12.85
CA ARG A 425 8.63 3.50 -14.15
C ARG A 425 10.06 3.99 -13.99
N ALA A 426 10.35 4.83 -13.01
CA ALA A 426 11.69 5.37 -12.82
C ALA A 426 12.66 4.26 -12.42
N ALA A 427 12.27 3.35 -11.51
CA ALA A 427 13.08 2.19 -11.15
C ALA A 427 13.41 1.29 -12.36
N ILE A 428 12.47 1.09 -13.29
CA ILE A 428 12.69 0.31 -14.51
C ILE A 428 13.71 1.02 -15.42
N VAL A 429 13.58 2.33 -15.63
CA VAL A 429 14.51 3.12 -16.45
C VAL A 429 15.91 3.07 -15.84
N TRP A 430 16.05 3.28 -14.54
CA TRP A 430 17.32 3.14 -13.83
C TRP A 430 17.95 1.75 -14.02
N ALA A 431 17.19 0.69 -13.78
CA ALA A 431 17.69 -0.68 -13.93
C ALA A 431 18.07 -1.03 -15.37
N THR A 432 17.44 -0.38 -16.36
CA THR A 432 17.78 -0.52 -17.79
C THR A 432 19.19 0.02 -18.05
N TRP A 433 19.52 1.21 -17.55
CA TRP A 433 20.86 1.76 -17.70
C TRP A 433 21.92 1.00 -16.89
N ASP A 434 21.56 0.47 -15.71
CA ASP A 434 22.46 -0.39 -14.92
C ASP A 434 22.84 -1.68 -15.66
N LEU A 435 21.93 -2.22 -16.48
CA LEU A 435 22.16 -3.39 -17.33
C LEU A 435 23.03 -3.05 -18.55
N ILE A 436 22.80 -1.90 -19.20
CA ILE A 436 23.63 -1.46 -20.33
C ILE A 436 25.07 -1.20 -19.84
N ALA A 437 25.22 -0.51 -18.71
CA ALA A 437 26.51 -0.23 -18.09
C ALA A 437 27.31 -1.50 -17.74
N LEU A 438 26.61 -2.62 -17.43
CA LEU A 438 27.25 -3.92 -17.20
C LEU A 438 28.01 -4.43 -18.43
N VAL A 439 27.50 -4.17 -19.64
CA VAL A 439 28.09 -4.66 -20.90
C VAL A 439 29.16 -3.69 -21.41
N GLU A 440 28.95 -2.39 -21.20
CA GLU A 440 29.89 -1.35 -21.61
C GLU A 440 31.24 -1.42 -20.87
N ASN A 441 31.30 -2.08 -19.69
CA ASN A 441 32.54 -2.30 -18.92
C ASN A 441 33.38 -1.03 -18.71
N GLY A 442 32.74 0.13 -18.56
CA GLY A 442 33.41 1.42 -18.35
C GLY A 442 33.84 2.16 -19.61
N ARG A 443 33.41 1.73 -20.81
CA ARG A 443 33.52 2.55 -22.04
C ARG A 443 32.52 3.71 -21.98
N HIS A 444 32.94 4.90 -22.39
CA HIS A 444 32.17 6.16 -22.26
C HIS A 444 31.93 6.86 -23.62
N ASP A 445 31.73 6.10 -24.70
CA ASP A 445 31.73 6.57 -26.10
C ASP A 445 30.35 6.83 -26.76
N GLY A 446 29.24 6.19 -26.35
CA GLY A 446 27.82 6.45 -26.81
C GLY A 446 27.12 7.83 -26.52
N THR A 447 26.00 7.91 -25.79
CA THR A 447 25.34 9.22 -25.45
C THR A 447 24.98 9.39 -23.97
N PRO A 448 24.64 10.62 -23.52
CA PRO A 448 23.91 10.96 -22.30
C PRO A 448 23.03 9.89 -21.66
N THR A 449 23.25 9.45 -20.41
CA THR A 449 22.30 8.52 -19.73
C THR A 449 21.60 9.13 -18.51
N HIS A 450 22.25 10.07 -17.82
CA HIS A 450 21.74 10.73 -16.62
C HIS A 450 21.85 12.25 -16.74
N SER A 451 20.94 12.97 -16.09
CA SER A 451 21.03 14.41 -15.83
C SER A 451 21.37 14.62 -14.37
N VAL A 452 22.47 15.31 -14.10
CA VAL A 452 23.03 15.49 -12.75
C VAL A 452 22.99 16.97 -12.40
N CYS A 453 22.34 17.30 -11.29
CA CYS A 453 22.30 18.64 -10.74
C CYS A 453 23.41 18.82 -9.71
N PHE A 454 24.47 19.52 -10.09
CA PHE A 454 25.54 19.90 -9.17
C PHE A 454 25.11 21.10 -8.35
N VAL A 455 25.17 20.96 -7.02
CA VAL A 455 24.70 21.99 -6.09
C VAL A 455 25.86 22.53 -5.26
N TRP A 456 26.00 23.85 -5.24
CA TRP A 456 26.87 24.59 -4.33
C TRP A 456 26.03 25.40 -3.35
N ASN A 457 26.13 25.08 -2.06
CA ASN A 457 25.28 25.67 -1.01
C ASN A 457 25.97 26.78 -0.20
N ASN A 458 27.21 27.13 -0.54
CA ASN A 458 28.06 28.05 0.21
C ASN A 458 28.35 29.34 -0.57
N GLY A 459 27.46 29.73 -1.49
CA GLY A 459 27.61 30.95 -2.26
C GLY A 459 27.04 32.18 -1.53
N ARG A 460 27.44 33.37 -1.97
CA ARG A 460 26.80 34.64 -1.60
C ARG A 460 26.09 35.23 -2.82
N GLU A 461 25.09 36.05 -2.58
CA GLU A 461 24.39 36.75 -3.65
C GLU A 461 25.36 37.67 -4.40
N GLY A 462 25.34 37.60 -5.74
CA GLY A 462 26.26 38.35 -6.62
C GLY A 462 27.62 37.70 -6.88
N GLU A 463 27.92 36.53 -6.31
CA GLU A 463 29.12 35.76 -6.66
C GLU A 463 28.96 35.02 -7.99
N ASP A 464 30.04 34.98 -8.77
CA ASP A 464 30.12 34.10 -9.93
C ASP A 464 30.63 32.73 -9.49
N VAL A 465 29.79 31.71 -9.71
CA VAL A 465 30.08 30.32 -9.38
C VAL A 465 30.11 29.53 -10.68
N GLU A 466 31.26 28.96 -10.99
CA GLU A 466 31.46 28.10 -12.16
C GLU A 466 31.74 26.66 -11.70
N LEU A 467 31.40 25.68 -12.53
CA LEU A 467 31.62 24.26 -12.34
C LEU A 467 32.63 23.76 -13.38
N VAL A 468 33.62 22.99 -12.93
CA VAL A 468 34.67 22.39 -13.77
C VAL A 468 34.89 20.95 -13.33
N GLY A 469 35.14 20.04 -14.28
CA GLY A 469 35.47 18.66 -13.95
C GLY A 469 35.84 17.83 -15.17
N ASP A 470 35.86 16.51 -14.99
CA ASP A 470 36.20 15.57 -16.06
C ASP A 470 35.30 15.74 -17.30
N PHE A 471 34.04 16.12 -17.09
CA PHE A 471 33.04 16.32 -18.13
C PHE A 471 33.11 17.68 -18.85
N THR A 472 34.02 18.58 -18.46
CA THR A 472 34.22 19.89 -19.10
C THR A 472 35.52 19.91 -19.91
N SER A 473 35.59 19.05 -20.92
CA SER A 473 36.78 18.87 -21.77
C SER A 473 38.05 18.58 -20.94
N ASN A 474 37.92 17.71 -19.94
CA ASN A 474 38.95 17.41 -18.94
C ASN A 474 39.48 18.68 -18.26
N TRP A 475 38.61 19.37 -17.53
CA TRP A 475 38.94 20.53 -16.69
C TRP A 475 39.32 21.83 -17.42
N LYS A 476 39.12 21.89 -18.75
CA LYS A 476 39.46 23.08 -19.55
C LYS A 476 38.30 24.07 -19.65
N ASP A 477 37.10 23.54 -19.86
CA ASP A 477 35.91 24.37 -20.02
C ASP A 477 35.24 24.61 -18.67
N LYS A 478 34.50 25.72 -18.59
CA LYS A 478 33.79 26.15 -17.39
C LYS A 478 32.30 26.25 -17.65
N LEU A 479 31.50 25.74 -16.72
CA LEU A 479 30.05 25.81 -16.77
C LEU A 479 29.53 26.78 -15.71
N LYS A 480 28.77 27.79 -16.11
CA LYS A 480 28.20 28.74 -15.16
C LYS A 480 27.06 28.11 -14.35
N CYS A 481 27.09 28.29 -13.04
CA CYS A 481 26.01 27.86 -12.15
C CYS A 481 24.93 28.95 -12.04
N ASN A 482 23.66 28.53 -12.04
CA ASN A 482 22.52 29.41 -11.87
C ASN A 482 22.25 29.64 -10.37
N HIS A 483 22.16 30.90 -9.95
CA HIS A 483 21.75 31.26 -8.59
C HIS A 483 20.27 30.96 -8.39
N LYS A 484 19.94 30.20 -7.33
CA LYS A 484 18.55 29.81 -6.99
C LYS A 484 18.00 30.59 -5.79
N GLY A 485 18.67 31.66 -5.38
CA GLY A 485 18.35 32.42 -4.17
C GLY A 485 19.09 31.94 -2.93
N GLY A 486 19.30 32.86 -1.98
CA GLY A 486 20.09 32.59 -0.78
C GLY A 486 21.53 32.20 -1.13
N SER A 487 22.03 31.13 -0.53
CA SER A 487 23.40 30.63 -0.74
C SER A 487 23.54 29.53 -1.81
N ARG A 488 22.46 29.23 -2.54
CA ARG A 488 22.37 28.05 -3.42
C ARG A 488 22.60 28.38 -4.89
N TYR A 489 23.52 27.64 -5.49
CA TYR A 489 23.87 27.68 -6.91
C TYR A 489 23.77 26.28 -7.51
N GLU A 490 23.26 26.18 -8.73
CA GLU A 490 23.02 24.90 -9.41
C GLU A 490 23.48 24.88 -10.85
N ALA A 491 24.08 23.79 -11.28
CA ALA A 491 24.38 23.50 -12.68
C ALA A 491 23.89 22.09 -13.05
N GLU A 492 23.07 21.99 -14.09
CA GLU A 492 22.59 20.71 -14.60
C GLU A 492 23.47 20.24 -15.75
N VAL A 493 24.02 19.03 -15.62
CA VAL A 493 24.96 18.44 -16.59
C VAL A 493 24.50 17.05 -16.97
N ARG A 494 24.49 16.75 -18.27
CA ARG A 494 24.17 15.42 -18.78
C ARG A 494 25.42 14.55 -18.79
N LEU A 495 25.43 13.52 -17.95
CA LEU A 495 26.55 12.61 -17.75
C LEU A 495 26.18 11.17 -18.13
N ARG A 496 27.20 10.34 -18.36
CA ARG A 496 27.01 8.90 -18.49
C ARG A 496 27.13 8.22 -17.15
N HIS A 497 26.89 6.91 -17.16
CA HIS A 497 27.29 6.06 -16.07
C HIS A 497 28.81 6.14 -15.87
N GLY A 498 29.27 6.43 -14.64
CA GLY A 498 30.70 6.57 -14.37
C GLY A 498 31.03 7.33 -13.09
N LYS A 499 32.33 7.41 -12.80
CA LYS A 499 32.89 8.22 -11.71
C LYS A 499 33.52 9.48 -12.32
N TYR A 500 33.18 10.63 -11.77
CA TYR A 500 33.70 11.92 -12.22
C TYR A 500 34.25 12.73 -11.05
N TYR A 501 35.39 13.36 -11.27
CA TYR A 501 35.98 14.36 -10.40
C TYR A 501 35.57 15.76 -10.87
N TYR A 502 35.33 16.66 -9.91
CA TYR A 502 34.94 18.03 -10.19
C TYR A 502 35.31 19.00 -9.05
N LYS A 503 35.28 20.30 -9.37
CA LYS A 503 35.42 21.43 -8.44
C LYS A 503 34.52 22.59 -8.86
N PHE A 504 34.31 23.50 -7.92
CA PHE A 504 33.68 24.80 -8.19
C PHE A 504 34.75 25.89 -8.24
N ILE A 505 34.56 26.87 -9.11
CA ILE A 505 35.33 28.12 -9.10
C ILE A 505 34.39 29.20 -8.55
N VAL A 506 34.70 29.72 -7.37
CA VAL A 506 33.89 30.74 -6.69
C VAL A 506 34.71 32.01 -6.60
N GLY A 507 34.31 33.05 -7.34
CA GLY A 507 35.05 34.31 -7.40
C GLY A 507 36.52 34.12 -7.82
N GLY A 508 36.76 33.28 -8.82
CA GLY A 508 38.11 32.98 -9.35
C GLY A 508 38.92 31.95 -8.55
N ASN A 509 38.44 31.50 -7.38
CA ASN A 509 39.15 30.54 -6.54
C ASN A 509 38.61 29.12 -6.71
N TRP A 510 39.51 28.16 -6.93
CA TRP A 510 39.17 26.74 -6.99
C TRP A 510 38.79 26.23 -5.59
N ARG A 511 37.59 25.70 -5.46
CA ARG A 511 37.04 25.19 -4.21
C ARG A 511 36.40 23.83 -4.41
N HIS A 512 36.51 22.98 -3.38
CA HIS A 512 35.68 21.79 -3.23
C HIS A 512 34.63 22.07 -2.15
N SER A 513 33.50 21.40 -2.21
CA SER A 513 32.50 21.41 -1.16
C SER A 513 32.88 20.39 -0.08
N SER A 514 33.01 20.84 1.17
CA SER A 514 33.28 19.97 2.32
C SER A 514 32.08 19.11 2.72
N SER A 515 30.88 19.43 2.23
CA SER A 515 29.65 18.67 2.50
C SER A 515 29.37 17.58 1.47
N LEU A 516 30.15 17.52 0.39
CA LEU A 516 30.01 16.53 -0.69
C LEU A 516 31.18 15.53 -0.66
N PRO A 517 31.00 14.31 -1.18
CA PRO A 517 32.09 13.33 -1.26
C PRO A 517 33.31 13.92 -1.98
N SER A 518 34.50 13.63 -1.45
CA SER A 518 35.76 14.07 -2.02
C SER A 518 36.81 12.98 -1.92
N GLU A 519 37.79 13.04 -2.82
CA GLU A 519 38.98 12.19 -2.81
C GLU A 519 40.20 13.07 -3.08
N THR A 520 41.33 12.67 -2.51
CA THR A 520 42.63 13.31 -2.74
C THR A 520 43.36 12.58 -3.87
N ASP A 521 43.79 13.32 -4.88
CA ASP A 521 44.59 12.76 -5.96
C ASP A 521 46.05 12.52 -5.54
N GLU A 522 46.84 11.88 -6.41
CA GLU A 522 48.25 11.55 -6.19
C GLU A 522 49.15 12.80 -6.00
N HIS A 523 48.67 13.96 -6.43
CA HIS A 523 49.37 15.25 -6.33
C HIS A 523 48.94 16.05 -5.10
N GLY A 524 48.09 15.48 -4.23
CA GLY A 524 47.60 16.10 -3.00
C GLY A 524 46.41 17.06 -3.20
N ASN A 525 45.83 17.15 -4.39
CA ASN A 525 44.65 17.98 -4.61
C ASN A 525 43.39 17.25 -4.15
N VAL A 526 42.58 17.93 -3.35
CA VAL A 526 41.25 17.44 -2.93
C VAL A 526 40.21 17.86 -3.97
N ASN A 527 39.57 16.88 -4.62
CA ASN A 527 38.50 17.09 -5.60
C ASN A 527 37.18 16.50 -5.09
N ASN A 528 36.04 17.10 -5.44
CA ASN A 528 34.77 16.42 -5.20
C ASN A 528 34.59 15.27 -6.19
N VAL A 529 33.86 14.24 -5.76
CA VAL A 529 33.63 13.02 -6.52
C VAL A 529 32.13 12.73 -6.61
N ILE A 530 31.67 12.47 -7.82
CA ILE A 530 30.31 11.99 -8.09
C ILE A 530 30.37 10.65 -8.82
N ARG A 531 29.54 9.70 -8.37
CA ARG A 531 29.30 8.44 -9.07
C ARG A 531 27.89 8.47 -9.64
N VAL A 532 27.80 8.41 -10.96
CA VAL A 532 26.56 8.49 -11.72
C VAL A 532 26.15 7.07 -12.11
N GLY A 533 24.99 6.62 -11.62
CA GLY A 533 24.49 5.27 -11.85
C GLY A 533 25.15 4.19 -10.98
N ASP A 534 24.62 2.96 -11.08
CA ASP A 534 25.19 1.75 -10.48
C ASP A 534 25.34 0.66 -11.57
N ILE A 535 26.09 -0.40 -11.31
CA ILE A 535 26.15 -1.56 -12.21
C ILE A 535 25.22 -2.64 -11.65
N ALA A 536 24.39 -3.24 -12.50
CA ALA A 536 23.55 -4.37 -12.11
C ALA A 536 24.42 -5.55 -11.65
N ARG A 537 24.28 -5.99 -10.40
CA ARG A 537 25.08 -7.10 -9.83
C ARG A 537 24.18 -8.14 -9.17
N ILE A 538 24.56 -9.41 -9.36
CA ILE A 538 23.84 -10.57 -8.78
C ILE A 538 24.14 -10.72 -7.28
N ARG A 539 25.35 -10.33 -6.84
CA ARG A 539 25.76 -10.38 -5.43
C ARG A 539 25.88 -8.95 -4.88
N PRO A 540 25.31 -8.65 -3.69
CA PRO A 540 25.52 -7.36 -3.04
C PRO A 540 27.01 -7.18 -2.74
N ALA A 541 27.62 -6.11 -3.25
CA ALA A 541 28.94 -5.69 -2.78
C ALA A 541 28.79 -4.86 -1.49
N PRO A 542 29.75 -4.94 -0.54
CA PRO A 542 29.75 -4.06 0.61
C PRO A 542 29.77 -2.60 0.14
N SER A 543 28.84 -1.83 0.67
CA SER A 543 28.46 -0.47 0.30
C SER A 543 29.66 0.45 0.04
N GLN A 544 29.95 0.74 -1.23
CA GLN A 544 30.70 1.95 -1.58
C GLN A 544 29.70 3.09 -1.73
N LEU A 545 29.83 4.07 -0.83
CA LEU A 545 29.29 5.44 -0.86
C LEU A 545 28.37 5.74 -2.07
N GLN A 546 27.12 5.27 -1.99
CA GLN A 546 26.08 5.67 -2.93
C GLN A 546 25.61 7.06 -2.56
N ILE A 547 25.48 7.94 -3.55
CA ILE A 547 24.87 9.26 -3.36
C ILE A 547 23.43 9.01 -2.90
N LYS A 548 23.15 9.40 -1.66
CA LYS A 548 21.89 9.11 -0.96
C LYS A 548 20.74 10.01 -1.41
N ASP A 549 21.00 10.98 -2.28
CA ASP A 549 20.02 11.99 -2.65
C ASP A 549 19.51 11.79 -4.10
N PRO A 550 18.33 11.19 -4.29
CA PRO A 550 17.71 11.02 -5.61
C PRO A 550 17.28 12.35 -6.24
N SER A 551 17.34 13.48 -5.52
CA SER A 551 17.07 14.81 -6.09
C SER A 551 18.22 15.35 -6.96
N VAL A 552 19.41 14.77 -6.83
CA VAL A 552 20.65 15.21 -7.49
C VAL A 552 20.85 14.54 -8.86
N VAL A 553 20.37 13.31 -9.05
CA VAL A 553 20.56 12.56 -10.31
C VAL A 553 19.22 12.09 -10.85
N LYS A 554 18.85 12.58 -12.03
CA LYS A 554 17.67 12.14 -12.79
C LYS A 554 18.12 11.28 -13.95
N VAL A 555 17.32 10.27 -14.28
CA VAL A 555 17.61 9.44 -15.45
C VAL A 555 16.99 10.06 -16.68
N ILE A 556 17.70 10.00 -17.80
CA ILE A 556 17.18 10.45 -19.07
C ILE A 556 16.30 9.33 -19.64
N GLU A 557 15.00 9.58 -19.71
CA GLU A 557 14.08 8.70 -20.41
C GLU A 557 14.05 9.09 -21.90
N ARG A 558 14.64 8.25 -22.75
CA ARG A 558 14.61 8.39 -24.20
C ARG A 558 14.49 7.04 -24.88
N ALA A 559 14.21 7.05 -26.17
CA ALA A 559 14.33 5.85 -26.98
C ALA A 559 15.78 5.34 -26.97
N LEU A 560 15.94 4.05 -26.76
CA LEU A 560 17.22 3.36 -26.86
C LEU A 560 17.62 3.24 -28.34
N THR A 561 18.89 3.49 -28.61
CA THR A 561 19.54 3.20 -29.91
C THR A 561 19.58 1.70 -30.16
N GLU A 562 19.85 1.27 -31.40
CA GLU A 562 19.93 -0.15 -31.74
C GLU A 562 21.04 -0.87 -30.96
N ASP A 563 22.21 -0.25 -30.82
CA ASP A 563 23.34 -0.79 -30.04
C ASP A 563 23.00 -0.93 -28.54
N GLU A 564 22.29 0.04 -27.97
CA GLU A 564 21.82 0.00 -26.58
C GLU A 564 20.79 -1.11 -26.37
N ARG A 565 19.87 -1.31 -27.32
CA ARG A 565 18.88 -2.42 -27.27
C ARG A 565 19.57 -3.77 -27.35
N PHE A 566 20.55 -3.90 -28.24
CA PHE A 566 21.34 -5.11 -28.35
C PHE A 566 22.09 -5.41 -27.05
N SER A 567 22.78 -4.40 -26.50
CA SER A 567 23.51 -4.50 -25.24
C SER A 567 22.59 -4.85 -24.07
N LEU A 568 21.42 -4.22 -23.99
CA LEU A 568 20.40 -4.49 -22.98
C LEU A 568 19.87 -5.93 -23.07
N ALA A 569 19.50 -6.40 -24.26
CA ALA A 569 19.01 -7.75 -24.48
C ALA A 569 20.10 -8.79 -24.16
N PHE A 570 21.35 -8.51 -24.51
CA PHE A 570 22.50 -9.32 -24.15
C PHE A 570 22.69 -9.38 -22.63
N ALA A 571 22.72 -8.24 -21.95
CA ALA A 571 22.84 -8.13 -20.49
C ALA A 571 21.74 -8.89 -19.75
N ALA A 572 20.48 -8.70 -20.15
CA ALA A 572 19.33 -9.34 -19.54
C ALA A 572 19.38 -10.88 -19.69
N ARG A 573 19.84 -11.38 -20.84
CA ARG A 573 20.05 -12.82 -21.05
C ARG A 573 21.22 -13.35 -20.23
N LEU A 574 22.34 -12.62 -20.14
CA LEU A 574 23.46 -12.98 -19.28
C LEU A 574 23.03 -13.14 -17.82
N MET A 575 22.21 -12.21 -17.30
CA MET A 575 21.64 -12.33 -15.96
C MET A 575 20.86 -13.64 -15.79
N ALA A 576 20.02 -14.01 -16.77
CA ALA A 576 19.27 -15.26 -16.72
C ALA A 576 20.16 -16.52 -16.75
N PHE A 577 21.31 -16.48 -17.44
CA PHE A 577 22.26 -17.61 -17.50
C PHE A 577 23.14 -17.72 -16.24
N ALA A 578 23.43 -16.60 -15.59
CA ALA A 578 24.20 -16.57 -14.35
C ALA A 578 23.42 -17.11 -13.14
N ILE A 579 22.08 -17.21 -13.27
CA ILE A 579 21.27 -17.94 -12.30
C ILE A 579 21.56 -19.43 -12.48
N CYS A 580 22.20 -20.05 -11.47
CA CYS A 580 22.48 -21.49 -11.44
C CYS A 580 21.27 -22.29 -11.93
N PRO A 581 21.46 -23.40 -12.68
CA PRO A 581 20.36 -24.23 -13.16
C PRO A 581 19.50 -24.61 -11.96
N ILE A 582 18.37 -23.93 -11.84
CA ILE A 582 17.56 -24.04 -10.65
C ILE A 582 16.99 -25.45 -10.69
N ARG A 583 17.49 -26.33 -9.83
CA ARG A 583 16.80 -27.58 -9.49
C ARG A 583 15.57 -27.18 -8.68
N LEU A 584 14.56 -26.68 -9.39
CA LEU A 584 13.25 -26.34 -8.87
C LEU A 584 12.48 -27.65 -8.69
N ALA A 585 12.96 -28.52 -7.81
CA ALA A 585 12.11 -29.54 -7.24
C ALA A 585 11.38 -28.88 -6.05
N PRO A 586 10.07 -29.14 -5.86
CA PRO A 586 9.48 -28.90 -4.56
C PRO A 586 10.38 -29.60 -3.54
N LYS A 587 10.83 -28.90 -2.49
CA LYS A 587 11.49 -29.58 -1.36
C LYS A 587 10.52 -30.68 -0.90
N GLN A 588 10.95 -31.94 -1.05
CA GLN A 588 10.23 -33.12 -0.57
C GLN A 588 10.05 -33.03 0.94
#